data_AF-A0A966U357-F1
#
_entry.id   AF-A0A966U357-F1
#
_cell.length_a   1.000
_cell.length_b   1.000
_cell.length_c   1.000
_cell.angle_alpha   90.00
_cell.angle_beta   90.00
_cell.angle_gamma   90.00
#
_symmetry.space_group_name_H-M   'P 1'
#
loop_
_entity.id
_entity.type
_entity.pdbx_description
1 polymer ?
#
loop_
_entity_poly.entity_id
_entity_poly.type
_entity_poly.pdbx_seq_one_letter_code
_entity_poly.pdbx_strand_id
1 'polypeptide(L)'
;MLFRTLCSILLWASCSLVWSSSNPYDLNLQVYPKGDRFQIIANYKVALSPCQAMLYLKDYEGAKSIPGIKESKIVKRSGNQVVVERVVEDRILLVPI
;
A
#
# COMPACT_ATOMS: atom_id res chain seq x y z
N MET A 1 20.09 -4.73 -51.67
CA MET A 1 19.07 -5.59 -51.01
C MET A 1 19.22 -5.59 -49.49
N LEU A 2 20.44 -5.63 -48.93
CA LEU A 2 20.69 -5.56 -47.48
C LEU A 2 20.10 -4.34 -46.74
N PHE A 3 20.09 -3.16 -47.35
CA PHE A 3 19.62 -1.93 -46.68
C PHE A 3 18.10 -1.89 -46.48
N ARG A 4 17.34 -2.52 -47.40
CA ARG A 4 15.87 -2.63 -47.29
C ARG A 4 15.47 -3.64 -46.21
N THR A 5 16.19 -4.76 -46.10
CA THR A 5 15.93 -5.77 -45.07
C THR A 5 16.31 -5.28 -43.67
N LEU A 6 17.37 -4.48 -43.54
CA LEU A 6 17.77 -3.88 -42.25
C LEU A 6 16.70 -2.92 -41.70
N CYS A 7 16.09 -2.12 -42.57
CA CYS A 7 15.06 -1.15 -42.19
C CYS A 7 13.75 -1.85 -41.75
N SER A 8 13.37 -2.95 -42.39
CA SER A 8 12.20 -3.75 -42.01
C SER A 8 12.35 -4.44 -40.64
N ILE A 9 13.57 -4.82 -40.25
CA ILE A 9 13.84 -5.45 -38.94
C ILE A 9 13.78 -4.42 -37.80
N LEU A 10 14.23 -3.18 -38.05
CA LEU A 10 14.18 -2.08 -37.07
C LEU A 10 12.74 -1.58 -36.80
N LEU A 11 11.83 -1.69 -37.77
CA LEU A 11 10.41 -1.31 -37.63
C LEU A 11 9.56 -2.34 -36.84
N TRP A 12 10.00 -3.59 -36.73
CA TRP A 12 9.34 -4.62 -35.92
C TRP A 12 9.82 -4.67 -34.46
N ALA A 13 10.91 -3.98 -34.12
CA ALA A 13 11.43 -3.92 -32.77
C ALA A 13 10.79 -2.82 -31.89
N SER A 14 9.91 -1.98 -32.45
CA SER A 14 9.26 -0.90 -31.73
C SER A 14 7.97 -1.34 -31.04
N CYS A 15 7.91 -1.07 -29.73
CA CYS A 15 6.76 -1.14 -28.82
C CYS A 15 6.36 -2.53 -28.31
N SER A 16 7.20 -3.08 -27.45
CA SER A 16 6.71 -3.76 -26.26
C SER A 16 7.38 -3.16 -25.02
N LEU A 17 7.22 -1.84 -24.82
CA LEU A 17 7.44 -1.26 -23.50
C LEU A 17 6.28 -1.72 -22.62
N VAL A 18 6.42 -2.89 -22.01
CA VAL A 18 5.51 -3.31 -20.94
C VAL A 18 5.81 -2.40 -19.76
N TRP A 19 4.97 -1.40 -19.55
CA TRP A 19 5.00 -0.61 -18.34
C TRP A 19 4.45 -1.51 -17.24
N SER A 20 5.32 -1.96 -16.33
CA SER A 20 4.86 -2.55 -15.08
C SER A 20 4.16 -1.45 -14.30
N SER A 21 2.83 -1.40 -14.42
CA SER A 21 2.00 -0.57 -13.55
C SER A 21 2.25 -1.06 -12.12
N SER A 22 2.81 -0.22 -11.26
CA SER A 22 3.05 -0.61 -9.87
C SER A 22 1.71 -1.05 -9.29
N ASN A 23 1.63 -2.29 -8.79
CA ASN A 23 0.40 -2.80 -8.22
C ASN A 23 -0.04 -1.83 -7.09
N PRO A 24 -1.23 -1.23 -7.16
CA PRO A 24 -1.70 -0.31 -6.12
C PRO A 24 -1.87 -1.02 -4.75
N TYR A 25 -1.80 -2.36 -4.74
CA TYR A 25 -1.90 -3.22 -3.57
C TYR A 25 -0.59 -3.98 -3.27
N ASP A 26 0.57 -3.42 -3.66
CA ASP A 26 1.86 -4.01 -3.33
C ASP A 26 2.04 -4.07 -1.80
N LEU A 27 1.80 -5.24 -1.23
CA LEU A 27 1.85 -5.53 0.20
C LEU A 27 3.12 -6.32 0.48
N ASN A 28 4.08 -5.69 1.14
CA ASN A 28 5.25 -6.36 1.69
C ASN A 28 5.01 -6.65 3.17
N LEU A 29 4.84 -7.92 3.52
CA LEU A 29 4.62 -8.36 4.89
C LEU A 29 5.84 -9.13 5.39
N GLN A 30 6.32 -8.78 6.58
CA GLN A 30 7.33 -9.55 7.30
C GLN A 30 6.74 -9.96 8.64
N VAL A 31 6.75 -11.26 8.93
CA VAL A 31 6.20 -11.82 10.17
C VAL A 31 7.31 -12.50 10.93
N TYR A 32 7.51 -12.08 12.17
CA TYR A 32 8.51 -12.64 13.07
C TYR A 32 7.81 -13.19 14.32
N PRO A 33 8.15 -14.40 14.77
CA PRO A 33 7.75 -14.84 16.11
C PRO A 33 8.45 -13.94 17.15
N LYS A 34 7.70 -13.45 18.14
CA LYS A 34 8.21 -12.60 19.21
C LYS A 34 7.58 -12.98 20.55
N GLY A 35 8.18 -13.95 21.23
CA GLY A 35 7.63 -14.48 22.48
C GLY A 35 6.28 -15.17 22.25
N ASP A 36 5.22 -14.66 22.88
CA ASP A 36 3.85 -15.17 22.81
C ASP A 36 3.01 -14.60 21.66
N ARG A 37 3.60 -13.76 20.81
CA ARG A 37 2.90 -13.03 19.74
C ARG A 37 3.69 -13.02 18.43
N PHE A 38 3.01 -12.65 17.35
CA PHE A 38 3.66 -12.31 16.09
C PHE A 38 3.96 -10.81 16.04
N GLN A 39 5.17 -10.46 15.62
CA GLN A 39 5.47 -9.12 15.15
C GLN A 39 5.25 -9.09 13.64
N ILE A 40 4.28 -8.28 13.20
CA ILE A 40 3.96 -8.08 11.78
C ILE A 40 4.46 -6.70 11.37
N ILE A 41 5.31 -6.64 10.36
CA ILE A 41 5.75 -5.41 9.71
C ILE A 41 5.14 -5.41 8.31
N ALA A 42 4.21 -4.50 8.06
CA ALA A 42 3.52 -4.37 6.79
C ALA A 42 3.90 -3.06 6.11
N ASN A 43 4.40 -3.12 4.88
CA ASN A 43 4.54 -1.98 3.99
C ASN A 43 3.53 -2.14 2.85
N TYR A 44 2.61 -1.19 2.74
CA TYR A 44 1.54 -1.25 1.73
C TYR A 44 1.21 0.15 1.23
N LYS A 45 0.71 0.22 0.01
CA LYS A 45 0.09 1.42 -0.54
C LYS A 45 -1.40 1.40 -0.23
N VAL A 46 -1.92 2.53 0.23
CA VAL A 46 -3.37 2.72 0.41
C VAL A 46 -3.82 3.74 -0.62
N ALA A 47 -4.78 3.35 -1.46
CA ALA A 47 -5.42 4.26 -2.40
C ALA A 47 -6.41 5.17 -1.64
N LEU A 48 -5.90 6.25 -1.06
CA LEU A 48 -6.70 7.31 -0.45
C LEU A 48 -6.79 8.50 -1.40
N SER A 49 -7.98 9.09 -1.54
CA SER A 49 -8.09 10.42 -2.10
C SER A 49 -7.37 11.45 -1.21
N PRO A 50 -6.99 12.63 -1.71
CA PRO A 50 -6.32 13.65 -0.90
C PRO A 50 -7.06 14.01 0.39
N CYS A 51 -8.40 14.10 0.35
CA CYS A 51 -9.23 14.35 1.53
C CYS A 51 -9.17 13.19 2.53
N GLN A 52 -9.23 11.95 2.06
CA GLN A 52 -9.12 10.76 2.93
C GLN A 52 -7.72 10.65 3.55
N ALA A 53 -6.66 10.99 2.82
CA ALA A 53 -5.30 11.03 3.36
C ALA A 53 -5.15 12.10 4.45
N MET A 54 -5.76 13.27 4.25
CA MET A 54 -5.86 14.34 5.25
C MET A 54 -6.56 13.85 6.52
N LEU A 55 -7.71 13.17 6.38
CA LEU A 55 -8.43 12.58 7.51
C LEU A 55 -7.58 11.53 8.22
N TYR A 56 -6.94 10.63 7.47
CA TYR A 56 -6.09 9.57 8.03
C TYR A 56 -4.92 10.10 8.87
N LEU A 57 -4.26 11.16 8.38
CA LEU A 57 -3.04 11.71 8.99
C LEU A 57 -3.32 12.72 10.10
N LYS A 58 -4.40 13.50 10.00
CA LYS A 58 -4.64 14.65 10.89
C LYS A 58 -5.95 14.57 11.66
N ASP A 59 -7.00 13.99 11.08
CA ASP A 59 -8.27 13.81 11.77
C ASP A 59 -8.30 12.43 12.43
N TYR A 60 -7.59 12.34 13.56
CA TYR A 60 -7.37 11.07 14.24
C TYR A 60 -8.67 10.35 14.61
N GLU A 61 -9.73 11.06 14.99
CA GLU A 61 -10.99 10.44 15.38
C GLU A 61 -11.94 10.27 14.20
N GLY A 62 -11.94 11.21 13.24
CA GLY A 62 -12.70 11.14 12.00
C GLY A 62 -12.20 10.09 11.00
N ALA A 63 -10.98 9.56 11.22
CA ALA A 63 -10.43 8.44 10.44
C ALA A 63 -11.33 7.18 10.45
N LYS A 64 -12.28 7.03 11.38
CA LYS A 64 -13.32 5.97 11.35
C LYS A 64 -14.17 5.96 10.07
N SER A 65 -14.23 7.09 9.36
CA SER A 65 -14.91 7.18 8.05
C SER A 65 -14.18 6.44 6.93
N ILE A 66 -12.91 6.05 7.14
CA ILE A 66 -12.10 5.35 6.15
C ILE A 66 -12.47 3.85 6.20
N PRO A 67 -12.81 3.23 5.06
CA PRO A 67 -13.12 1.80 5.01
C PRO A 67 -12.01 0.94 5.65
N GLY A 68 -12.42 -0.03 6.48
CA GLY A 68 -11.51 -0.92 7.21
C GLY A 68 -11.13 -0.42 8.61
N ILE A 69 -11.27 0.86 8.94
CA ILE A 69 -11.05 1.36 10.31
C ILE A 69 -12.35 1.20 11.11
N LYS A 70 -12.36 0.30 12.09
CA LYS A 70 -13.51 0.10 13.01
C LYS A 70 -13.53 1.14 14.10
N GLU A 71 -12.38 1.42 14.68
CA GLU A 71 -12.22 2.41 15.74
C GLU A 71 -10.92 3.20 15.57
N SER A 72 -10.97 4.47 15.99
CA SER A 72 -9.81 5.35 16.02
C SER A 72 -10.05 6.37 17.13
N LYS A 73 -9.16 6.40 18.13
CA LYS A 73 -9.30 7.28 19.31
C LYS A 73 -7.95 7.81 19.73
N ILE A 74 -7.95 9.02 20.28
CA ILE A 74 -6.74 9.63 20.82
C ILE A 74 -6.55 9.12 22.25
N VAL A 75 -5.41 8.48 22.50
CA VAL A 75 -5.05 7.96 23.83
C VAL A 75 -4.33 9.03 24.65
N LYS A 76 -3.48 9.83 24.00
CA LYS A 76 -2.68 10.87 24.65
C LYS A 76 -2.30 11.98 23.69
N ARG A 77 -2.21 13.21 24.21
CA ARG A 77 -1.58 14.35 23.53
C ARG A 77 -0.43 14.89 24.39
N SER A 78 0.71 15.19 23.78
CA SER A 78 1.88 15.73 24.46
C SER A 78 2.64 16.66 23.52
N GLY A 79 2.52 17.98 23.73
CA GLY A 79 3.10 18.97 22.82
C GLY A 79 2.57 18.80 21.39
N ASN A 80 3.49 18.59 20.44
CA ASN A 80 3.19 18.33 19.03
C ASN A 80 3.01 16.84 18.69
N GLN A 81 2.98 15.95 19.68
CA GLN A 81 2.80 14.51 19.50
C GLN A 81 1.42 14.07 19.95
N VAL A 82 0.81 13.18 19.17
CA VAL A 82 -0.48 12.55 19.47
C VAL A 82 -0.33 11.04 19.35
N VAL A 83 -0.71 10.32 20.41
CA VAL A 83 -0.78 8.86 20.42
C VAL A 83 -2.21 8.47 20.09
N VAL A 84 -2.38 7.71 19.01
CA VAL A 84 -3.68 7.27 18.50
C VAL A 84 -3.72 5.75 18.54
N GLU A 85 -4.79 5.21 19.10
CA GLU A 85 -5.09 3.78 19.03
C GLU A 85 -6.16 3.57 17.96
N ARG A 86 -5.93 2.57 17.10
CA ARG A 86 -6.85 2.21 16.02
C ARG A 86 -7.13 0.73 16.02
N VAL A 87 -8.39 0.38 15.80
CA VAL A 87 -8.84 -0.98 15.52
C VAL A 87 -9.16 -1.04 14.04
N VAL A 88 -8.46 -1.92 13.32
CA VAL A 88 -8.59 -2.10 11.87
C VAL A 88 -9.10 -3.52 11.61
N GLU A 89 -10.15 -3.66 10.80
CA GLU A 89 -10.56 -4.95 10.26
C GLU A 89 -9.68 -5.26 9.05
N ASP A 90 -8.87 -6.31 9.17
CA ASP A 90 -8.05 -6.84 8.09
C ASP A 90 -8.62 -8.18 7.59
N ARG A 91 -8.49 -8.43 6.28
CA ARG A 91 -8.93 -9.66 5.62
C ARG A 91 -7.77 -10.24 4.85
N ILE A 92 -7.15 -11.26 5.43
CA ILE A 92 -5.99 -11.94 4.86
C ILE A 92 -6.45 -13.24 4.20
N LEU A 93 -6.12 -13.43 2.93
CA LEU A 93 -6.27 -14.70 2.24
C LEU A 93 -4.95 -15.48 2.34
N LEU A 94 -4.96 -16.59 3.08
CA LEU A 94 -3.82 -17.50 3.14
C LEU A 94 -3.95 -18.54 2.02
N VAL A 95 -2.98 -18.58 1.12
CA VAL A 95 -2.89 -19.59 0.08
C VAL A 95 -1.91 -20.67 0.55
N PRO A 96 -2.30 -21.96 0.57
CA PRO A 96 -1.39 -23.04 0.91
C PRO A 96 -0.25 -23.12 -0.11
N ILE A 97 0.95 -23.42 0.38
CA ILE A 97 2.15 -23.66 -0.42
C ILE A 97 2.24 -25.13 -0.77
#